data_AF-A0A971WB31-F1
#
_entry.id   AF-A0A971WB31-F1
#
_cell.length_a   1.000
_cell.length_b   1.000
_cell.length_c   1.000
_cell.angle_alpha   90.00
_cell.angle_beta   90.00
_cell.angle_gamma   90.00
#
_symmetry.space_group_name_H-M   'P 1'
#
loop_
_entity.id
_entity.type
_entity.pdbx_description
1 polymer ?
#
loop_
_entity_poly.entity_id
_entity_poly.type
_entity_poly.pdbx_seq_one_letter_code
_entity_poly.pdbx_strand_id
1 'polypeptide(L)'
;MSTRRQHSIETKLKVVREVLETGNAALVARRHDLSSSMVSKWVRQYKQHGEAAFKGNNRGNGQRHTDKDYRKLEYENERLKKILGEEYYLEYYNDIMSKSEKALKMSA
;
A
#
# COMPACT_ATOMS: atom_id res chain seq x y z
N MET A 1 -31.47 10.59 12.45
CA MET A 1 -30.12 10.48 11.86
C MET A 1 -30.24 10.16 10.37
N SER A 2 -29.65 10.93 9.47
CA SER A 2 -29.71 10.64 8.03
C SER A 2 -28.65 9.58 7.67
N THR A 3 -29.09 8.39 7.24
CA THR A 3 -28.20 7.34 6.74
C THR A 3 -27.68 7.73 5.37
N ARG A 4 -26.35 7.89 5.23
CA ARG A 4 -25.72 8.18 3.95
C ARG A 4 -25.83 6.94 3.06
N ARG A 5 -26.56 7.04 1.95
CA ARG A 5 -26.63 5.95 0.94
C ARG A 5 -25.22 5.61 0.46
N GLN A 6 -24.89 4.32 0.49
CA GLN A 6 -23.63 3.80 -0.01
C GLN A 6 -23.85 3.13 -1.36
N HIS A 7 -22.96 3.41 -2.32
CA HIS A 7 -22.97 2.79 -3.63
C HIS A 7 -21.77 1.85 -3.77
N SER A 8 -22.01 0.66 -4.32
CA SER A 8 -20.94 -0.31 -4.59
C SER A 8 -19.96 0.23 -5.62
N ILE A 9 -18.75 -0.35 -5.64
CA ILE A 9 -17.71 0.00 -6.61
C ILE A 9 -18.19 -0.27 -8.03
N GLU A 10 -18.85 -1.41 -8.23
CA GLU A 10 -19.40 -1.83 -9.52
C GLU A 10 -20.42 -0.82 -10.05
N THR A 11 -21.34 -0.35 -9.20
CA THR A 11 -22.32 0.67 -9.58
C THR A 11 -21.64 1.96 -10.00
N LYS A 12 -20.65 2.44 -9.24
CA LYS A 12 -19.90 3.65 -9.58
C LYS A 12 -19.17 3.53 -10.93
N LEU A 13 -18.52 2.40 -11.17
CA LEU A 13 -17.83 2.13 -12.43
C LEU A 13 -18.77 2.01 -13.61
N LYS A 14 -19.95 1.39 -13.43
CA LYS A 14 -20.98 1.31 -14.47
C LYS A 14 -21.47 2.70 -14.87
N VAL A 15 -21.83 3.52 -13.89
CA VAL A 15 -22.32 4.89 -14.09
C VAL A 15 -21.27 5.75 -14.80
N VAL A 16 -20.01 5.70 -14.36
CA VAL A 16 -18.96 6.51 -14.98
C VAL A 16 -18.72 6.11 -16.44
N ARG A 17 -18.67 4.81 -16.74
CA ARG A 17 -18.50 4.33 -18.13
C ARG A 17 -19.62 4.83 -19.04
N GLU A 18 -20.87 4.72 -18.59
CA GLU A 18 -22.03 5.20 -19.34
C GLU A 18 -21.96 6.72 -19.59
N VAL A 19 -21.46 7.51 -18.63
CA VAL A 19 -21.24 8.95 -18.85
C VAL A 19 -20.14 9.24 -19.85
N LEU A 20 -19.06 8.44 -19.86
CA LEU A 20 -17.98 8.60 -20.83
C LEU A 20 -18.42 8.23 -22.26
N GLU A 21 -19.33 7.28 -22.41
CA GLU A 21 -19.93 6.89 -23.69
C GLU A 21 -20.95 7.92 -24.20
N THR A 22 -21.85 8.37 -23.32
CA THR A 22 -22.96 9.29 -23.70
C THR A 22 -22.56 10.76 -23.69
N GLY A 23 -21.50 11.13 -22.99
CA GLY A 23 -21.13 12.52 -22.74
C GLY A 23 -22.10 13.29 -21.82
N ASN A 24 -23.14 12.64 -21.27
CA ASN A 24 -24.22 13.32 -20.56
C ASN A 24 -24.42 12.80 -19.12
N ALA A 25 -23.76 13.45 -18.17
CA ALA A 25 -23.85 13.11 -16.75
C ALA A 25 -25.27 13.29 -16.17
N ALA A 26 -26.06 14.24 -16.66
CA ALA A 26 -27.40 14.51 -16.14
C ALA A 26 -28.40 13.42 -16.56
N LEU A 27 -28.29 12.93 -17.80
CA LEU A 27 -29.10 11.83 -18.30
C LEU A 27 -28.84 10.55 -17.52
N VAL A 28 -27.56 10.17 -17.39
CA VAL A 28 -27.17 8.96 -16.66
C VAL A 28 -27.56 9.06 -15.19
N ALA A 29 -27.40 10.23 -14.56
CA ALA A 29 -27.84 10.43 -13.18
C ALA A 29 -29.33 10.11 -12.98
N ARG A 30 -30.21 10.57 -13.89
CA ARG A 30 -31.65 10.26 -13.83
C ARG A 30 -31.93 8.76 -14.02
N ARG A 31 -31.23 8.08 -14.92
CA ARG A 31 -31.43 6.64 -15.18
C ARG A 31 -31.08 5.75 -13.98
N HIS A 32 -30.17 6.20 -13.13
CA HIS A 32 -29.70 5.47 -11.95
C HIS A 32 -30.25 6.03 -10.63
N ASP A 33 -31.22 6.96 -10.68
CA ASP A 33 -31.77 7.67 -9.50
C ASP A 33 -30.70 8.33 -8.62
N LEU A 34 -29.69 8.90 -9.26
CA LEU A 34 -28.57 9.61 -8.64
C LEU A 34 -28.67 11.11 -8.84
N SER A 35 -28.00 11.88 -7.98
CA SER A 35 -27.82 13.30 -8.23
C SER A 35 -26.74 13.53 -9.29
N SER A 36 -26.99 14.47 -10.21
CA SER A 36 -26.01 14.84 -11.24
C SER A 36 -24.68 15.31 -10.64
N SER A 37 -24.71 16.00 -9.49
CA SER A 37 -23.51 16.40 -8.75
C SER A 37 -22.68 15.21 -8.25
N MET A 38 -23.31 14.12 -7.82
CA MET A 38 -22.62 12.90 -7.41
C MET A 38 -21.94 12.22 -8.59
N VAL A 39 -22.66 12.09 -9.71
CA VAL A 39 -22.15 11.49 -10.94
C VAL A 39 -20.97 12.29 -11.47
N SER A 40 -21.08 13.62 -11.55
CA SER A 40 -19.98 14.51 -11.95
C SER A 40 -18.75 14.36 -11.06
N LYS A 41 -18.94 14.20 -9.75
CA LYS A 41 -17.84 13.93 -8.81
C LYS A 41 -17.16 12.59 -9.11
N TRP A 42 -17.91 11.52 -9.35
CA TRP A 42 -17.35 10.21 -9.69
C TRP A 42 -16.59 10.25 -11.01
N VAL A 43 -17.13 10.92 -12.03
CA VAL A 43 -16.45 11.09 -13.33
C VAL A 43 -15.14 11.84 -13.15
N ARG A 44 -15.11 12.92 -12.35
CA ARG A 44 -13.87 13.64 -12.04
C ARG A 44 -12.85 12.76 -11.33
N GLN A 45 -13.27 12.00 -10.33
CA GLN A 45 -12.37 11.09 -9.60
C GLN A 45 -11.80 10.00 -10.51
N TYR A 46 -12.63 9.44 -11.39
CA TYR A 46 -12.21 8.46 -12.38
C TYR A 46 -11.25 9.03 -13.42
N LYS A 47 -11.48 10.26 -13.91
CA LYS A 47 -10.53 10.93 -14.81
C LYS A 47 -9.16 11.15 -14.18
N GLN A 48 -9.12 11.34 -12.86
CA GLN A 48 -7.88 11.58 -12.13
C GLN A 48 -7.13 10.29 -11.72
N HIS A 49 -7.86 9.23 -11.36
CA HIS A 49 -7.27 8.03 -10.72
C HIS A 49 -7.71 6.72 -11.37
N GLY A 50 -8.44 6.76 -12.48
CA GLY A 50 -9.04 5.58 -13.10
C GLY A 50 -9.95 4.81 -12.14
N GLU A 51 -9.96 3.49 -12.25
CA GLU A 51 -10.73 2.62 -11.35
C GLU A 51 -10.27 2.67 -9.89
N ALA A 52 -9.01 3.05 -9.64
CA ALA A 52 -8.46 3.19 -8.29
C ALA A 52 -9.16 4.30 -7.48
N ALA A 53 -9.92 5.19 -8.14
CA ALA A 53 -10.81 6.16 -7.51
C ALA A 53 -11.85 5.50 -6.58
N PHE A 54 -12.29 4.29 -6.92
CA PHE A 54 -13.39 3.59 -6.24
C PHE A 54 -12.94 2.34 -5.49
N LYS A 55 -11.79 1.77 -5.83
CA LYS A 55 -11.12 0.77 -4.97
C LYS A 55 -10.87 1.42 -3.63
N GLY A 56 -11.48 0.87 -2.59
CA GLY A 56 -11.64 1.52 -1.30
C GLY A 56 -10.35 2.17 -0.83
N ASN A 57 -10.29 3.49 -0.91
CA ASN A 57 -9.44 4.19 0.01
C ASN A 57 -10.12 3.98 1.36
N ASN A 58 -9.48 3.17 2.18
CA ASN A 58 -9.34 3.35 3.62
C ASN A 58 -8.92 4.80 3.97
N ARG A 59 -9.61 5.84 3.44
CA ARG A 59 -9.49 7.27 3.77
C ARG A 59 -10.11 7.58 5.15
N GLY A 60 -10.07 6.58 6.02
CA GLY A 60 -10.38 6.59 7.45
C GLY A 60 -9.77 5.39 8.18
N ASN A 61 -8.98 4.56 7.51
CA ASN A 61 -8.39 3.34 8.07
C ASN A 61 -7.07 3.00 7.34
N GLY A 62 -6.26 4.02 7.01
CA GLY A 62 -4.83 3.75 6.95
C GLY A 62 -4.52 3.20 8.33
N GLN A 63 -4.05 1.95 8.42
CA GLN A 63 -3.70 1.33 9.69
C GLN A 63 -2.85 2.36 10.43
N ARG A 64 -3.46 3.04 11.40
CA ARG A 64 -2.72 3.92 12.29
C ARG A 64 -1.94 2.94 13.13
N HIS A 65 -0.69 2.70 12.72
CA HIS A 65 0.23 1.91 13.51
C HIS A 65 0.18 2.48 14.93
N THR A 66 -0.21 1.61 15.85
CA THR A 66 -0.30 1.97 17.25
C THR A 66 1.11 2.15 17.79
N ASP A 67 1.24 2.87 18.90
CA ASP A 67 2.51 2.96 19.64
C ASP A 67 3.11 1.56 19.92
N LYS A 68 2.24 0.57 20.17
CA LYS A 68 2.62 -0.83 20.35
C LYS A 68 3.21 -1.47 19.08
N ASP A 69 2.73 -1.09 17.90
CA ASP A 69 3.25 -1.60 16.64
C ASP A 69 4.64 -1.02 16.36
N TYR A 70 4.85 0.27 16.65
CA TYR A 70 6.17 0.90 16.53
C TYR A 70 7.19 0.30 17.50
N ARG A 71 6.80 0.03 18.76
CA ARG A 71 7.70 -0.63 19.73
C ARG A 71 8.12 -2.03 19.28
N LYS A 72 7.21 -2.81 18.70
CA LYS A 72 7.55 -4.12 18.14
C LYS A 72 8.52 -3.99 16.97
N LEU A 73 8.29 -3.03 16.09
CA LEU A 73 9.15 -2.78 14.94
C LEU A 73 10.54 -2.31 15.35
N GLU A 74 10.62 -1.50 16.41
CA GLU A 74 11.88 -1.04 16.99
C GLU A 74 12.66 -2.19 17.63
N TYR A 75 12.00 -3.03 18.43
CA TYR A 75 12.60 -4.23 18.99
C TYR A 75 13.15 -5.19 17.92
N GLU A 76 12.37 -5.44 16.86
CA GLU A 76 12.84 -6.30 15.78
C GLU A 76 14.00 -5.67 15.02
N ASN A 77 14.00 -4.34 14.83
CA ASN A 77 15.13 -3.62 14.24
C ASN A 77 16.41 -3.76 15.08
N GLU A 78 16.33 -3.59 16.39
CA GLU A 78 17.49 -3.74 17.27
C GLU A 78 18.01 -5.19 17.26
N ARG A 79 17.11 -6.17 17.32
CA ARG A 79 17.44 -7.59 17.24
C ARG A 79 18.14 -7.93 15.93
N LEU A 80 17.61 -7.44 14.79
CA LEU A 80 18.19 -7.66 13.48
C LEU A 80 19.58 -7.01 13.36
N LYS A 81 19.76 -5.79 13.87
CA LYS A 81 21.08 -5.13 13.90
C LYS A 81 22.11 -5.93 14.69
N LYS A 82 21.71 -6.54 15.81
CA LYS A 82 22.60 -7.38 16.63
C LYS A 82 23.03 -8.65 15.90
N ILE A 83 22.08 -9.39 15.32
CA ILE A 83 22.35 -10.62 14.56
C ILE A 83 23.27 -10.30 13.37
N LEU A 84 22.95 -9.25 12.62
CA LEU A 84 23.75 -8.86 11.46
C LEU A 84 25.18 -8.50 11.89
N GLY A 85 25.35 -7.79 13.01
CA GLY A 85 26.65 -7.51 13.58
C GLY A 85 27.43 -8.78 13.94
N GLU A 86 26.79 -9.74 14.61
CA GLU A 86 27.39 -11.03 14.98
C GLU A 86 27.81 -11.85 13.75
N GLU A 87 27.00 -11.88 12.68
CA GLU A 87 27.37 -12.53 11.42
C GLU A 87 28.61 -11.87 10.79
N TYR A 88 28.67 -10.54 10.71
CA TYR A 88 29.85 -9.82 10.20
C TYR A 88 31.12 -10.12 11.02
N TYR A 89 31.02 -10.19 12.35
CA TYR A 89 32.16 -10.55 13.18
C TYR A 89 32.62 -11.98 12.91
N LEU A 90 31.70 -12.94 12.80
CA LEU A 90 32.02 -14.34 12.51
C LEU A 90 32.69 -14.50 11.14
N GLU A 91 32.18 -13.83 10.11
CA GLU A 91 32.79 -13.82 8.78
C GLU A 91 34.23 -13.27 8.81
N TYR A 92 34.44 -12.15 9.51
CA TYR A 92 35.77 -11.57 9.69
C TYR A 92 36.74 -12.52 10.40
N TYR A 93 36.31 -13.16 11.49
CA TYR A 93 37.12 -14.14 12.21
C TYR A 93 37.46 -15.35 11.32
N ASN A 94 36.48 -15.88 10.58
CA ASN A 94 36.69 -17.01 9.66
C ASN A 94 37.69 -16.68 8.55
N ASP A 95 37.66 -15.46 8.01
CA ASP A 95 38.61 -15.01 6.99
C ASP A 95 40.05 -14.95 7.53
N ILE A 96 40.24 -14.38 8.74
CA ILE A 96 41.55 -14.33 9.39
C ILE A 96 42.08 -15.74 9.66
N MET A 97 41.24 -16.62 10.21
CA MET A 97 41.64 -18.00 10.50
C MET A 97 41.95 -18.78 9.23
N SER A 98 41.17 -18.60 8.15
CA SER A 98 41.47 -19.22 6.85
C SER A 98 42.82 -18.75 6.29
N LYS A 99 43.14 -17.46 6.43
CA LYS A 99 44.41 -16.90 5.96
C LYS A 99 45.61 -17.41 6.79
N SER A 100 45.46 -17.51 8.11
CA SER A 100 46.53 -18.01 8.98
C SER A 100 46.81 -19.49 8.76
N GLU A 101 45.77 -20.32 8.60
CA GLU A 101 45.92 -21.74 8.27
C GLU A 101 46.62 -21.95 6.92
N LYS A 102 46.27 -21.16 5.91
CA LYS A 102 46.93 -21.19 4.59
C LYS A 102 48.41 -20.80 4.71
N ALA A 103 48.73 -19.76 5.48
CA ALA A 103 50.11 -19.34 5.70
C ALA A 103 50.94 -20.43 6.39
N LEU A 104 50.40 -21.09 7.41
CA LEU A 104 51.04 -22.20 8.12
C LEU A 104 51.32 -23.39 7.18
N LYS A 105 50.38 -23.73 6.30
CA LYS A 105 50.55 -24.80 5.31
C LYS A 105 51.57 -24.49 4.21
N MET A 106 51.84 -23.22 3.94
CA MET A 106 52.87 -22.81 2.96
C MET A 106 54.27 -22.74 3.57
N SER A 107 54.38 -22.66 4.90
CA SER A 107 55.64 -22.61 5.64
C SER A 107 56.18 -23.98 6.10
N ALA A 108 55.45 -25.06 5.85
CA ALA A 108 55.81 -26.45 6.16
C ALA A 108 56.13 -27.23 4.88
#